data_AF-A0A933LGP0-F1
#
_entry.id   AF-A0A933LGP0-F1
#
_cell.length_a   1.000
_cell.length_b   1.000
_cell.length_c   1.000
_cell.angle_alpha   90.00
_cell.angle_beta   90.00
_cell.angle_gamma   90.00
#
_symmetry.space_group_name_H-M   'P 1'
#
loop_
_entity.id
_entity.type
_entity.pdbx_description
1 polymer ?
#
loop_
_entity_poly.entity_id
_entity_poly.type
_entity_poly.pdbx_seq_one_letter_code
_entity_poly.pdbx_strand_id
1 'polypeptide(L)'
;MTKRIAIILLVGLNLFLLAVLMLGSYTPPQALAQALARSGEYILVCARAEQSNDAIYLLDLRTRQLHAFRSTFPRAAGDPIRVTHLHTRDLVRDFGG
;
A
#
# COMPACT_ATOMS: atom_id res chain seq x y z
N MET A 1 35.72 40.86 -11.55
CA MET A 1 35.84 39.54 -10.89
C MET A 1 34.59 39.13 -10.11
N THR A 2 33.94 40.03 -9.38
CA THR A 2 32.75 39.78 -8.55
C THR A 2 31.55 39.13 -9.25
N LYS A 3 31.24 39.51 -10.50
CA LYS A 3 30.12 38.91 -11.25
C LYS A 3 30.31 37.41 -11.54
N ARG A 4 31.54 36.99 -11.86
CA ARG A 4 31.85 35.57 -12.13
C ARG A 4 31.72 34.73 -10.86
N ILE A 5 32.18 35.26 -9.73
CA ILE A 5 32.04 34.61 -8.42
C ILE A 5 30.57 34.45 -8.03
N ALA A 6 29.76 35.49 -8.25
CA ALA A 6 28.32 35.44 -7.98
C ALA A 6 27.61 34.36 -8.82
N ILE A 7 27.96 34.25 -10.11
CA ILE A 7 27.41 33.21 -10.99
C ILE A 7 27.80 31.82 -10.51
N ILE A 8 29.08 31.61 -10.16
CA ILE A 8 29.57 30.31 -9.67
C ILE A 8 28.85 29.89 -8.39
N LEU A 9 28.67 30.82 -7.44
CA LEU A 9 27.92 30.56 -6.21
C LEU A 9 26.46 30.20 -6.49
N LEU A 10 25.81 30.91 -7.41
CA LEU A 10 24.42 30.65 -7.76
C LEU A 10 24.25 29.27 -8.39
N VAL A 11 25.15 28.89 -9.29
CA VAL A 11 25.14 27.56 -9.91
C VAL A 11 25.40 26.47 -8.87
N GLY A 12 26.40 26.66 -8.00
CA GLY A 12 26.70 25.71 -6.92
C GLY A 12 25.52 25.52 -5.96
N LEU A 13 24.86 26.61 -5.56
CA LEU A 13 23.69 26.55 -4.67
C LEU A 13 22.52 25.81 -5.33
N ASN A 14 22.25 26.04 -6.61
CA ASN A 14 21.17 25.33 -7.31
C ASN A 14 21.47 23.84 -7.46
N LEU A 15 22.72 23.47 -7.78
CA LEU A 15 23.13 22.06 -7.85
C LEU A 15 23.04 21.37 -6.48
N PHE A 16 23.42 22.08 -5.41
CA PHE A 16 23.27 21.58 -4.05
C PHE A 16 21.80 21.36 -3.68
N LEU A 17 20.92 22.33 -3.94
CA LEU A 17 19.48 22.19 -3.70
C LEU A 17 18.86 21.05 -4.51
N LEU A 18 19.27 20.89 -5.77
CA LEU A 18 18.82 19.78 -6.61
C LEU A 18 19.27 18.42 -6.06
N ALA A 19 20.50 18.31 -5.58
CA ALA A 19 21.01 17.10 -4.96
C ALA A 19 20.23 16.75 -3.69
N VAL A 20 19.93 17.74 -2.85
CA VAL A 20 19.09 17.57 -1.65
C VAL A 20 17.69 17.11 -2.02
N LEU A 21 17.09 17.69 -3.08
CA LEU A 21 15.76 17.28 -3.54
C LEU A 21 15.78 15.81 -4.00
N MET A 22 16.74 15.43 -4.86
CA MET A 22 16.82 14.07 -5.41
C MET A 22 17.14 13.01 -4.36
N LEU A 23 18.02 13.32 -3.41
CA LEU A 23 18.42 12.38 -2.36
C LEU A 23 17.44 12.36 -1.18
N GLY A 24 16.72 13.47 -0.94
CA GLY A 24 15.76 13.62 0.16
C GLY A 24 14.33 13.24 -0.21
N SER A 25 13.96 13.26 -1.50
CA SER A 25 12.63 12.85 -1.95
C SER A 25 12.52 11.33 -2.06
N TYR A 26 12.57 10.64 -0.91
CA TYR A 26 12.09 9.27 -0.85
C TYR A 26 10.55 9.31 -0.97
N THR A 27 10.05 9.05 -2.18
CA THR A 27 8.63 8.80 -2.37
C THR A 27 8.43 7.31 -2.15
N PRO A 28 7.74 6.86 -1.09
CA PRO A 28 7.39 5.45 -0.98
C PRO A 28 6.62 5.05 -2.25
N PRO A 29 6.79 3.81 -2.76
CA PRO A 29 6.01 3.34 -3.89
C PRO A 29 4.53 3.54 -3.57
N GLN A 30 3.90 4.48 -4.28
CA GLN A 30 2.47 4.69 -4.17
C GLN A 30 1.83 3.45 -4.79
N ALA A 31 1.25 2.60 -3.93
CA ALA A 31 0.36 1.55 -4.38
C ALA A 31 -0.89 2.25 -4.94
N LEU A 32 -0.83 2.60 -6.23
CA LEU A 32 -1.99 3.05 -6.97
C LEU A 32 -2.95 1.85 -6.99
N ALA A 33 -3.99 1.89 -6.17
CA ALA A 33 -5.13 0.98 -6.26
C ALA A 33 -5.89 1.31 -7.55
N GLN A 34 -5.26 1.09 -8.71
CA GLN A 34 -5.93 1.17 -9.99
C GLN A 34 -6.93 0.03 -10.02
N ALA A 35 -8.21 0.41 -9.95
CA ALA A 35 -9.32 -0.49 -10.16
C ALA A 35 -9.22 -1.04 -11.59
N LEU A 36 -8.57 -2.20 -11.75
CA LEU A 36 -8.61 -2.97 -12.97
C LEU A 36 -10.05 -3.53 -13.10
N ALA A 37 -10.90 -2.76 -13.78
CA ALA A 37 -12.17 -3.17 -14.38
C ALA A 37 -13.19 -3.92 -13.49
N ARG A 38 -13.68 -3.27 -12.43
CA ARG A 38 -15.10 -3.27 -11.95
C ARG A 38 -15.14 -2.64 -10.56
N SER A 39 -15.40 -1.34 -10.49
CA SER A 39 -15.69 -0.71 -9.20
C SER A 39 -17.05 -1.19 -8.70
N GLY A 40 -17.11 -1.69 -7.47
CA GLY A 40 -18.37 -1.92 -6.74
C GLY A 40 -18.81 -3.36 -6.51
N GLU A 41 -18.09 -4.39 -6.97
CA GLU A 41 -18.46 -5.79 -6.68
C GLU A 41 -17.73 -6.38 -5.45
N TYR A 42 -16.67 -5.71 -4.99
CA TYR A 42 -15.84 -6.18 -3.90
C TYR A 42 -15.67 -5.09 -2.85
N ILE A 43 -15.91 -5.43 -1.58
CA ILE A 43 -15.57 -4.59 -0.42
C ILE A 43 -14.42 -5.27 0.31
N LEU A 44 -13.32 -4.55 0.49
CA LEU A 44 -12.18 -5.01 1.27
C LEU A 44 -12.22 -4.34 2.65
N VAL A 45 -12.20 -5.15 3.70
CA VAL A 45 -12.16 -4.69 5.09
C VAL A 45 -10.90 -5.22 5.74
N CYS A 46 -10.02 -4.30 6.14
CA CYS A 46 -8.85 -4.61 6.95
C CYS A 46 -9.16 -4.19 8.39
N ALA A 47 -9.25 -5.17 9.28
CA ALA A 47 -9.39 -4.92 10.71
C ALA A 47 -8.14 -5.46 11.41
N ARG A 48 -7.54 -4.62 12.26
CA ARG A 48 -6.47 -5.07 13.15
C ARG A 48 -7.11 -5.91 14.27
N ALA A 49 -7.21 -7.21 14.05
CA ALA A 49 -7.82 -8.12 15.02
C ALA A 49 -6.89 -8.37 16.22
N GLU A 50 -5.57 -8.39 16.01
CA GLU A 50 -4.57 -8.64 17.06
C GLU A 50 -3.22 -8.06 16.63
N GLN A 51 -2.35 -7.69 17.59
CA GLN A 51 -1.07 -7.01 17.30
C GLN A 51 -0.12 -7.79 16.39
N SER A 52 -0.30 -9.12 16.30
CA SER A 52 0.51 -10.05 15.52
C SER A 52 -0.24 -10.80 14.43
N ASN A 53 -1.54 -10.52 14.23
CA ASN A 53 -2.38 -11.33 13.36
C ASN A 53 -3.36 -10.42 12.61
N ASP A 54 -2.90 -9.94 11.46
CA ASP A 54 -3.71 -9.17 10.53
C ASP A 54 -4.49 -10.14 9.62
N ALA A 55 -5.81 -10.11 9.77
CA ALA A 55 -6.73 -10.76 8.86
C ALA A 55 -7.27 -9.74 7.85
N ILE A 56 -7.32 -10.14 6.59
CA ILE A 56 -7.89 -9.35 5.50
C ILE A 56 -9.19 -10.03 5.09
N TYR A 57 -10.30 -9.30 5.17
CA TYR A 57 -11.60 -9.79 4.73
C TYR A 57 -11.97 -9.16 3.39
N LEU A 58 -12.36 -9.99 2.43
CA LEU A 58 -12.87 -9.57 1.14
C LEU A 58 -14.30 -10.05 0.99
N LEU A 59 -15.23 -9.11 0.88
CA LEU A 59 -16.62 -9.37 0.63
C LEU A 59 -16.91 -9.25 -0.88
N ASP A 60 -17.28 -10.36 -1.51
CA ASP A 60 -17.83 -10.39 -2.86
C ASP A 60 -19.34 -10.13 -2.76
N LEU A 61 -19.78 -8.97 -3.24
CA LEU A 61 -21.18 -8.55 -3.19
C LEU A 61 -22.07 -9.28 -4.20
N ARG A 62 -21.49 -9.83 -5.27
CA ARG A 62 -22.22 -10.56 -6.31
C ARG A 62 -22.58 -11.96 -5.83
N THR A 63 -21.61 -12.67 -5.27
CA THR A 63 -21.81 -14.02 -4.75
C THR A 63 -22.25 -14.02 -3.27
N ARG A 64 -22.19 -12.86 -2.62
CA ARG A 64 -22.44 -12.68 -1.18
C ARG A 64 -21.54 -13.60 -0.34
N GLN A 65 -20.31 -13.78 -0.79
CA GLN A 65 -19.29 -14.57 -0.10
C GLN A 65 -18.31 -13.67 0.64
N LEU A 66 -17.93 -14.08 1.85
CA LEU A 66 -16.87 -13.47 2.61
C LEU A 66 -15.64 -14.36 2.56
N HIS A 67 -14.57 -13.86 1.96
CA HIS A 67 -13.26 -14.52 1.94
C HIS A 67 -12.37 -13.94 3.04
N ALA A 68 -11.70 -14.82 3.78
CA ALA A 68 -10.71 -14.45 4.77
C ALA A 68 -9.32 -14.82 4.27
N PHE A 69 -8.40 -13.87 4.38
CA PHE A 69 -6.99 -14.06 4.07
C PHE A 69 -6.15 -13.68 5.29
N ARG A 70 -4.96 -14.28 5.38
CA ARG A 70 -3.97 -13.96 6.40
C ARG A 70 -2.67 -13.54 5.74
N SER A 71 -2.06 -12.48 6.27
CA SER A 71 -0.70 -12.09 5.93
C SER A 71 0.29 -12.84 6.83
N THR A 72 1.52 -13.01 6.36
CA THR A 72 2.59 -13.61 7.17
C THR A 72 3.08 -12.57 8.18
N PHE A 73 2.79 -12.78 9.46
CA PHE A 73 3.30 -11.97 10.58
C PHE A 73 3.68 -12.89 11.75
N PRO A 74 4.76 -12.61 12.51
CA PRO A 74 5.76 -11.55 12.27
C PRO A 74 6.62 -11.83 11.04
N ARG A 75 7.04 -10.77 10.36
CA ARG A 75 7.83 -10.82 9.12
C ARG A 75 9.26 -10.33 9.39
N ALA A 76 10.26 -11.02 8.84
CA ALA A 76 11.62 -10.51 8.82
C ALA A 76 11.74 -9.39 7.76
N ALA A 77 12.53 -8.36 8.08
CA ALA A 77 12.76 -7.25 7.16
C ALA A 77 13.37 -7.77 5.84
N GLY A 78 12.69 -7.53 4.71
CA GLY A 78 13.14 -7.94 3.38
C GLY A 78 12.37 -9.11 2.75
N ASP A 79 11.65 -9.93 3.52
CA ASP A 79 10.86 -11.04 2.96
C ASP A 79 9.69 -10.54 2.11
N PRO A 80 9.19 -11.23 1.07
CA PRO A 80 7.99 -10.77 0.36
C PRO A 80 6.70 -10.89 1.21
N ILE A 81 5.73 -10.00 1.00
CA ILE A 81 4.39 -10.15 1.61
C ILE A 81 3.71 -11.37 0.98
N ARG A 82 3.42 -12.40 1.77
CA ARG A 82 2.59 -13.52 1.33
C ARG A 82 1.22 -13.41 1.98
N VAL A 83 0.19 -13.51 1.13
CA VAL A 83 -1.21 -13.53 1.53
C VAL A 83 -1.75 -14.90 1.21
N THR A 84 -2.25 -15.60 2.22
CA THR A 84 -2.81 -16.95 2.08
C THR A 84 -4.31 -16.89 2.30
N HIS A 85 -5.08 -17.50 1.40
CA HIS A 85 -6.52 -17.71 1.60
C HIS A 85 -6.72 -18.70 2.76
N LEU A 86 -7.49 -18.28 3.76
CA LEU A 86 -7.79 -19.11 4.93
C LEU A 86 -9.13 -19.81 4.77
N HIS A 87 -10.17 -19.08 4.38
CA HIS A 87 -11.53 -19.60 4.39
C HIS A 87 -12.49 -18.74 3.55
N THR A 88 -13.64 -19.33 3.23
CA THR A 88 -14.76 -18.65 2.56
C THR A 88 -16.06 -18.98 3.30
N ARG A 89 -16.87 -17.96 3.61
CA ARG A 89 -18.22 -18.11 4.17
C ARG A 89 -19.28 -17.61 3.20
N ASP A 90 -20.42 -18.27 3.17
CA ASP A 90 -21.62 -17.84 2.45
C ASP A 90 -22.51 -17.02 3.39
N LEU A 91 -22.63 -15.72 3.12
CA LEU A 91 -23.39 -14.83 3.99
C LEU A 91 -24.90 -14.99 3.83
N VAL A 92 -25.38 -15.48 2.69
CA VAL A 92 -26.83 -15.75 2.51
C VAL A 92 -27.23 -16.91 3.39
N ARG A 93 -26.43 -17.98 3.38
CA ARG A 93 -26.67 -19.12 4.27
C ARG A 93 -26.60 -18.73 5.75
N ASP A 94 -25.63 -17.89 6.10
CA ASP A 94 -25.33 -17.59 7.50
C ASP A 94 -26.26 -16.51 8.09
N PHE A 95 -26.78 -15.59 7.28
CA PHE A 95 -27.53 -14.40 7.76
C PHE A 95 -28.84 -14.13 7.01
N GLY A 96 -29.13 -14.82 5.90
CA GLY A 96 -30.25 -14.52 5.00
C GLY A 96 -31.57 -15.19 5.38
N GLY A 97 -31.93 -15.18 6.66
CA GLY A 97 -33.16 -15.77 7.20
C GLY A 97 -34.44 -15.42 6.43
#